data_AF-A0A6A0AKJ3-F1
#
_entry.id   AF-A0A6A0AKJ3-F1
#
_cell.length_a   1.000
_cell.length_b   1.000
_cell.length_c   1.000
_cell.angle_alpha   90.00
_cell.angle_beta   90.00
_cell.angle_gamma   90.00
#
_symmetry.space_group_name_H-M   'P 1'
#
loop_
_entity.id
_entity.type
_entity.pdbx_description
1 polymer ?
#
loop_
_entity_poly.entity_id
_entity_poly.type
_entity_poly.pdbx_seq_one_letter_code
_entity_poly.pdbx_strand_id
1 'polypeptide(L)'
;MISGTGSTLFEELGLYYIGPVDGHNMDDLVAVLNEVKSAETVGPVLVHVVTEKGRGYTPALTSQDRMHGVVKFDPKTGQQYTTKTKAMSYTNYFADALTAEAERDNRIVAVHAAMAGGTGLT
;
A
#
# COMPACT_ATOMS: atom_id res chain seq x y z
N MET A 1 -13.18 -4.87 31.03
CA MET A 1 -13.60 -3.99 29.93
C MET A 1 -13.82 -2.60 30.49
N ILE A 2 -12.79 -1.76 30.46
CA ILE A 2 -12.92 -0.34 30.79
C ILE A 2 -12.15 0.40 29.71
N SER A 3 -12.86 0.90 28.68
CA SER A 3 -12.30 1.91 27.80
C SER A 3 -12.60 3.26 28.47
N GLY A 4 -11.58 3.84 29.11
CA GLY A 4 -11.65 5.20 29.64
C GLY A 4 -11.50 6.21 28.50
N THR A 5 -11.92 7.45 28.73
CA THR A 5 -11.67 8.58 27.82
C THR A 5 -10.17 8.72 27.56
N GLY A 6 -9.72 8.40 26.34
CA GLY A 6 -8.29 8.36 25.97
C GLY A 6 -7.85 7.11 25.18
N SER A 7 -8.75 6.14 24.94
CA SER A 7 -8.49 4.98 24.09
C SER A 7 -8.28 5.35 22.62
N THR A 8 -7.31 4.71 21.98
CA THR A 8 -7.15 4.74 20.52
C THR A 8 -8.32 4.03 19.82
N LEU A 9 -8.55 4.34 18.54
CA LEU A 9 -9.54 3.62 17.70
C LEU A 9 -9.39 2.10 17.81
N PHE A 10 -8.15 1.60 17.86
CA PHE A 10 -7.88 0.17 17.88
C PHE A 10 -8.21 -0.46 19.23
N GLU A 11 -7.98 0.25 20.33
CA GLU A 11 -8.40 -0.20 21.66
C GLU A 11 -9.93 -0.22 21.79
N GLU A 12 -10.64 0.72 21.17
CA GLU A 12 -12.11 0.68 21.08
C GLU A 12 -12.62 -0.52 20.27
N LEU A 13 -11.85 -1.00 19.28
CA LEU A 13 -12.10 -2.26 18.56
C LEU A 13 -11.71 -3.52 19.35
N GLY A 14 -11.21 -3.37 20.58
CA GLY A 14 -10.80 -4.48 21.45
C GLY A 14 -9.40 -5.03 21.15
N LEU A 15 -8.56 -4.26 20.45
CA LEU A 15 -7.17 -4.63 20.16
C LEU A 15 -6.25 -4.02 21.22
N TYR A 16 -5.28 -4.80 21.69
CA TYR A 16 -4.16 -4.21 22.43
C TYR A 16 -3.24 -3.49 21.44
N TYR A 17 -3.09 -2.17 21.58
CA TYR A 17 -2.41 -1.34 20.59
C TYR A 17 -0.98 -0.98 21.03
N ILE A 18 0.00 -1.20 20.16
CA ILE A 18 1.41 -0.82 20.37
C ILE A 18 1.88 0.02 19.17
N GLY A 19 2.36 1.24 19.41
CA GLY A 19 3.01 2.07 18.38
C GLY A 19 2.54 3.53 18.33
N PRO A 20 2.94 4.31 17.30
CA PRO A 20 3.73 3.88 16.15
C PRO A 20 5.20 3.56 16.51
N VAL A 21 5.75 2.48 15.93
CA VAL A 21 7.16 2.09 16.03
C VAL A 21 7.88 2.42 14.71
N ASP A 22 9.13 2.86 14.78
CA ASP A 22 9.97 3.02 13.58
C ASP A 22 10.27 1.65 12.96
N GLY A 23 9.73 1.40 11.78
CA GLY A 23 9.91 0.15 11.04
C GLY A 23 11.29 -0.05 10.44
N HIS A 24 12.20 0.91 10.60
CA HIS A 24 13.59 0.80 10.18
C HIS A 24 14.57 0.60 11.35
N ASN A 25 14.07 0.60 12.59
CA ASN A 25 14.87 0.24 13.76
C ASN A 25 14.67 -1.24 14.12
N MET A 26 15.66 -2.07 13.76
CA MET A 26 15.59 -3.52 14.01
C MET A 26 15.60 -3.86 15.49
N ASP A 27 16.32 -3.10 16.32
CA ASP A 27 16.40 -3.36 17.75
C ASP A 27 15.05 -3.13 18.42
N ASP A 28 14.36 -2.03 18.08
CA ASP A 28 13.01 -1.73 18.56
C ASP A 28 12.00 -2.79 18.10
N LEU A 29 12.05 -3.19 16.83
CA LEU A 29 11.15 -4.20 16.27
C LEU A 29 11.33 -5.56 16.96
N VAL A 30 12.59 -5.99 17.16
CA VAL A 30 12.89 -7.25 17.84
C VAL A 30 12.44 -7.19 19.31
N ALA A 31 12.68 -6.08 20.00
CA ALA A 31 12.24 -5.90 21.38
C ALA A 31 10.71 -5.97 21.49
N VAL A 32 9.97 -5.21 20.67
CA VAL A 32 8.50 -5.19 20.66
C VAL A 32 7.93 -6.56 20.32
N LEU A 33 8.45 -7.24 19.29
CA LEU A 33 7.96 -8.56 18.90
C LEU A 33 8.25 -9.63 19.96
N ASN A 34 9.39 -9.55 20.64
CA ASN A 34 9.69 -10.45 21.76
C ASN A 34 8.73 -10.22 22.93
N GLU A 35 8.46 -8.96 23.28
CA GLU A 35 7.50 -8.60 24.33
C GLU A 35 6.10 -9.15 24.01
N VAL A 36 5.60 -8.92 22.78
CA VAL A 36 4.31 -9.44 22.31
C VAL A 36 4.27 -10.97 22.35
N LYS A 37 5.36 -11.62 21.96
CA LYS A 37 5.48 -13.09 22.00
C LYS A 37 5.45 -13.65 23.42
N SER A 38 6.08 -12.97 24.38
CA SER A 38 6.12 -13.40 25.78
C SER A 38 4.91 -12.98 26.60
N ALA A 39 4.16 -11.98 26.14
CA ALA A 39 3.03 -11.45 26.88
C ALA A 39 1.90 -12.49 26.95
N GLU A 40 1.48 -12.83 28.16
CA GLU A 40 0.26 -13.59 28.43
C GLU A 40 -0.97 -12.69 28.21
N THR A 41 -1.18 -12.26 26.96
CA THR A 41 -2.30 -11.40 26.58
C THR A 41 -3.55 -12.24 26.30
N VAL A 42 -4.70 -11.72 26.71
CA VAL A 42 -6.00 -12.40 26.59
C VAL A 42 -6.62 -12.21 25.19
N GLY A 43 -6.03 -11.38 24.33
CA GLY A 43 -6.65 -10.96 23.07
C GLY A 43 -5.66 -10.52 21.99
N PRO A 44 -6.17 -10.15 20.80
CA PRO A 44 -5.36 -9.73 19.66
C PRO A 44 -4.55 -8.47 19.94
N VAL A 45 -3.29 -8.47 19.50
CA VAL A 45 -2.37 -7.34 19.58
C VAL A 45 -2.17 -6.73 18.19
N LEU A 46 -2.27 -5.40 18.08
CA LEU A 46 -1.96 -4.64 16.88
C LEU A 46 -0.70 -3.81 17.11
N VAL A 47 0.37 -4.13 16.37
CA VAL A 47 1.60 -3.35 16.34
C VAL A 47 1.57 -2.42 15.12
N HIS A 48 1.50 -1.11 15.35
CA HIS A 48 1.53 -0.09 14.30
C HIS A 48 2.99 0.25 13.97
N VAL A 49 3.47 -0.25 12.83
CA VAL A 49 4.84 -0.01 12.36
C VAL A 49 4.83 0.97 11.19
N VAL A 50 5.66 2.01 11.26
CA VAL A 50 5.80 3.03 10.21
C VAL A 50 7.01 2.70 9.34
N THR A 51 6.81 2.54 8.04
CA THR A 51 7.88 2.21 7.07
C THR A 51 7.92 3.19 5.91
N GLU A 52 8.95 3.10 5.07
CA GLU A 52 9.12 3.88 3.85
C GLU A 52 9.11 2.95 2.64
N LYS A 53 8.12 3.10 1.76
CA LYS A 53 7.99 2.27 0.55
C LYS A 53 9.17 2.53 -0.38
N GLY A 54 9.93 1.47 -0.71
CA GLY A 54 11.12 1.54 -1.54
C GLY A 54 12.43 1.78 -0.77
N ARG A 55 12.39 1.88 0.58
CA ARG A 55 13.59 2.06 1.41
C ARG A 55 14.70 1.06 1.03
N GLY A 56 15.93 1.55 0.95
CA GLY A 56 17.10 0.74 0.62
C GLY A 56 17.28 0.49 -0.88
N TYR A 57 16.37 0.98 -1.73
CA TYR A 57 16.47 0.85 -3.17
C TYR A 57 16.16 2.17 -3.89
N THR A 58 17.22 2.91 -4.26
CA THR A 58 17.10 4.26 -4.84
C THR A 58 16.14 4.36 -6.03
N PRO A 59 16.12 3.44 -7.01
CA PRO A 59 15.15 3.51 -8.11
C PRO A 59 13.68 3.38 -7.65
N ALA A 60 13.40 2.62 -6.58
CA ALA A 60 12.07 2.60 -5.98
C ALA A 60 11.78 3.89 -5.18
N LEU A 61 12.79 4.54 -4.60
CA LEU A 61 12.61 5.81 -3.89
C LEU A 61 12.34 7.01 -4.82
N THR A 62 12.70 6.93 -6.10
CA THR A 62 12.53 8.03 -7.05
C THR A 62 11.38 7.82 -8.03
N SER A 63 10.85 6.59 -8.14
CA SER A 63 9.68 6.29 -8.97
C SER A 63 8.37 6.73 -8.29
N GLN A 64 7.41 7.19 -9.10
CA GLN A 64 6.13 7.72 -8.62
C GLN A 64 5.31 6.67 -7.85
N ASP A 65 5.30 5.43 -8.32
CA ASP A 65 4.56 4.30 -7.73
C ASP A 65 5.39 3.50 -6.71
N ARG A 66 6.67 3.88 -6.55
CA ARG A 66 7.69 3.15 -5.79
C ARG A 66 7.98 1.76 -6.34
N MET A 67 7.95 1.62 -7.68
CA MET A 67 8.15 0.35 -8.38
C MET A 67 7.14 -0.73 -7.92
N HIS A 68 5.87 -0.37 -7.85
CA HIS A 68 4.81 -1.28 -7.46
C HIS A 68 4.35 -2.10 -8.68
N GLY A 69 4.59 -3.41 -8.64
CA GLY A 69 4.15 -4.29 -9.73
C GLY A 69 4.93 -4.10 -11.03
N VAL A 70 6.26 -4.01 -10.94
CA VAL A 70 7.14 -3.86 -12.11
C VAL A 70 7.25 -5.13 -12.95
N VAL A 71 7.46 -4.96 -14.25
CA VAL A 71 7.88 -6.05 -15.14
C VAL A 71 9.38 -6.33 -14.96
N LYS A 72 9.94 -7.29 -15.71
CA LYS A 72 11.39 -7.55 -15.70
C LYS A 72 12.16 -6.24 -15.86
N PHE A 73 13.13 -5.97 -14.99
CA PHE A 73 13.88 -4.71 -14.96
C PHE A 73 15.35 -4.95 -14.62
N ASP A 74 16.19 -3.95 -14.86
CA ASP A 74 17.59 -3.94 -14.42
C ASP A 74 17.68 -3.55 -12.93
N PRO A 75 18.16 -4.44 -12.04
CA PRO A 75 18.26 -4.12 -10.61
C PRO A 75 19.17 -2.94 -10.29
N LYS A 76 20.18 -2.63 -11.12
CA LYS A 76 21.10 -1.50 -10.84
C LYS A 76 20.48 -0.16 -11.17
N THR A 77 19.68 -0.10 -12.24
CA THR A 77 19.18 1.17 -12.77
C THR A 77 17.68 1.38 -12.51
N GLY A 78 16.94 0.31 -12.20
CA GLY A 78 15.48 0.30 -12.11
C GLY A 78 14.78 0.32 -13.47
N GLN A 79 15.52 0.29 -14.58
CA GLN A 79 14.95 0.37 -15.92
C GLN A 79 14.14 -0.89 -16.24
N GLN A 80 12.84 -0.71 -16.44
CA GLN A 80 11.93 -1.80 -16.83
C GLN A 80 12.08 -2.14 -18.32
N TYR A 81 12.15 -3.44 -18.62
CA TYR A 81 12.18 -3.97 -19.97
C TYR A 81 10.75 -4.20 -20.45
N THR A 82 10.26 -3.33 -21.32
CA THR A 82 8.96 -3.49 -21.96
C THR A 82 9.14 -4.08 -23.37
N THR A 83 8.31 -5.05 -23.73
CA THR A 83 8.18 -5.49 -25.12
C THR A 83 7.34 -4.46 -25.87
N LYS A 84 7.88 -3.89 -26.96
CA LYS A 84 7.10 -2.98 -27.80
C LYS A 84 6.01 -3.77 -28.53
N THR A 85 4.78 -3.73 -28.04
CA THR A 85 3.61 -4.22 -28.77
C THR A 85 2.99 -3.07 -29.56
N LYS A 86 2.50 -3.35 -30.78
CA LYS A 86 1.74 -2.35 -31.56
C LYS A 86 0.33 -2.14 -31.01
N ALA A 87 -0.23 -3.16 -30.36
CA ALA A 87 -1.56 -3.10 -29.76
C ALA A 87 -1.50 -2.55 -28.33
N MET A 88 -2.52 -1.77 -27.97
CA MET A 88 -2.76 -1.35 -26.59
C MET A 88 -3.22 -2.51 -25.71
N SER A 89 -3.08 -2.37 -24.40
CA SER A 89 -3.66 -3.31 -23.45
C SER A 89 -5.18 -3.20 -23.44
N TYR A 90 -5.87 -4.26 -23.04
CA TYR A 90 -7.33 -4.21 -22.83
C TYR A 90 -7.72 -3.16 -21.78
N THR A 91 -6.89 -2.96 -20.75
CA THR A 91 -7.07 -1.90 -19.75
C THR A 91 -7.11 -0.52 -20.40
N ASN A 92 -6.20 -0.24 -21.33
CA ASN A 92 -6.19 1.05 -22.03
C ASN A 92 -7.40 1.19 -22.95
N TYR A 93 -7.76 0.15 -23.72
CA TYR A 93 -8.97 0.19 -24.54
C TYR A 93 -10.23 0.45 -23.70
N PHE A 94 -10.32 -0.17 -22.52
CA PHE A 94 -11.42 0.06 -21.59
C PHE A 94 -11.43 1.49 -21.05
N ALA A 95 -10.28 2.00 -20.60
CA ALA A 95 -10.17 3.36 -20.06
C ALA A 95 -10.50 4.41 -21.13
N ASP A 96 -10.00 4.26 -22.35
CA ASP A 96 -10.28 5.16 -23.47
C ASP A 96 -11.77 5.15 -23.81
N ALA A 97 -12.38 3.97 -23.90
CA ALA A 97 -13.80 3.84 -24.18
C ALA A 97 -14.67 4.45 -23.07
N LEU A 98 -14.36 4.17 -21.80
CA LEU A 98 -15.10 4.73 -20.67
C LEU A 98 -14.98 6.25 -20.62
N THR A 99 -13.79 6.79 -20.87
CA THR A 99 -13.54 8.25 -20.91
C THR A 99 -14.36 8.88 -22.03
N ALA A 100 -14.36 8.29 -23.23
CA ALA A 100 -15.14 8.80 -24.36
C ALA A 100 -16.66 8.81 -24.11
N GLU A 101 -17.18 7.84 -23.36
CA GLU A 101 -18.59 7.85 -22.95
C GLU A 101 -18.86 8.91 -21.87
N ALA A 102 -17.97 9.05 -20.88
CA ALA A 102 -18.11 10.04 -19.81
C ALA A 102 -18.01 11.50 -20.30
N GLU A 103 -17.29 11.76 -21.39
CA GLU A 103 -17.27 13.08 -22.05
C GLU A 103 -18.64 13.47 -22.64
N ARG A 104 -19.48 12.50 -22.97
CA ARG A 104 -20.81 12.70 -23.59
C ARG A 104 -21.94 12.65 -22.58
N ASP A 105 -21.78 11.90 -21.49
CA ASP A 105 -22.79 11.72 -20.46
C ASP A 105 -22.21 11.98 -19.07
N ASN A 106 -22.55 13.14 -18.51
CA ASN A 106 -22.11 13.59 -17.18
C ASN A 106 -22.68 12.77 -16.01
N ARG A 107 -23.55 11.80 -16.26
CA ARG A 107 -24.08 10.88 -15.24
C ARG A 107 -23.16 9.69 -14.99
N ILE A 108 -22.18 9.46 -15.87
CA ILE A 108 -21.25 8.34 -15.75
C ILE A 108 -20.25 8.62 -14.63
N VAL A 109 -20.14 7.67 -13.69
CA VAL A 109 -19.18 7.71 -12.58
C VAL A 109 -18.40 6.41 -12.55
N ALA A 110 -17.07 6.51 -12.61
CA ALA A 110 -16.19 5.37 -12.46
C ALA A 110 -15.88 5.12 -10.98
N VAL A 111 -15.97 3.87 -10.53
CA VAL A 111 -15.64 3.45 -9.16
C VAL A 111 -14.63 2.33 -9.23
N HIS A 112 -13.52 2.46 -8.50
CA HIS A 112 -12.48 1.42 -8.42
C HIS A 112 -12.14 1.09 -6.95
N ALA A 113 -11.74 -0.16 -6.68
CA ALA A 113 -11.34 -0.60 -5.35
C ALA A 113 -9.83 -0.36 -5.10
N ALA A 114 -9.42 0.91 -5.00
CA ALA A 114 -8.01 1.33 -4.89
C ALA A 114 -7.08 0.88 -6.06
N MET A 115 -7.65 0.70 -7.27
CA MET A 115 -6.95 0.15 -8.44
C MET A 115 -6.83 1.15 -9.61
N ALA A 116 -6.69 2.45 -9.35
CA ALA A 116 -6.62 3.50 -10.39
C ALA A 116 -5.61 3.13 -11.51
N GLY A 117 -4.34 2.89 -11.16
CA GLY A 117 -3.31 2.54 -12.13
C GLY A 117 -3.53 1.19 -12.82
N GLY A 118 -3.99 0.17 -12.08
CA GLY A 118 -4.24 -1.16 -12.65
C GLY A 118 -5.47 -1.24 -13.57
N THR A 119 -6.43 -0.34 -13.38
CA THR A 119 -7.64 -0.22 -14.22
C THR A 119 -7.51 0.85 -15.31
N GLY A 120 -6.42 1.62 -15.31
CA GLY A 120 -6.23 2.74 -16.23
C GLY A 120 -7.13 3.95 -15.93
N LEU A 121 -7.79 3.96 -14.77
CA LEU A 121 -8.74 4.99 -14.32
C LEU A 121 -8.04 6.00 -13.41
N THR A 122 -6.96 6.61 -13.90
CA THR A 122 -6.14 7.59 -13.18
C THR A 122 -6.47 9.01 -13.59
#